data_AF-A0A410PXH1-F1
#
_entry.id   AF-A0A410PXH1-F1
#
_cell.length_a   1.000
_cell.length_b   1.000
_cell.length_c   1.000
_cell.angle_alpha   90.00
_cell.angle_beta   90.00
_cell.angle_gamma   90.00
#
_symmetry.space_group_name_H-M   'P 1'
#
loop_
_entity.id
_entity.type
_entity.pdbx_description
1 polymer ?
#
loop_
_entity_poly.entity_id
_entity_poly.type
_entity_poly.pdbx_seq_one_letter_code
_entity_poly.pdbx_strand_id
1 'polypeptide(L)'
;MNRKFLDRLQKYITKSIVVAVAMAMATTLSFGQSEEGTGQKTKTEQPRVYERMIAHGAGAVEGFDTSSSVEAVNQAIQNGFKIIELDMEFSSDDKIIMLHDWDRTVTNYLGRTFDAPLTLKQFNNQLICGRFEPLTFDKLTKILDQNPQIRIVTDTKEDNIKLLTMIAEQYPAYINRMIPQIYDYKEFEPVEALGYQDIIFTLYMQDTIDYNKLLSFVKKNRIYAVTVGKDYWIKGLPQKLSRDGVVVYTHPVDTVEEAQEQFALGAYGIYSSQLTPEEVQGAGAEYYLMQADESGKRVKLTDTVLHQDAVRAVQIHGNLEGKALKYKLDGKNLEERMAELSDSPSTVHDLSVELWDMSGKSEENTRKPLYIMNYILTKDQGEIRILDKKYAYRLKALKELPDFTAVLSQADPKETLGSMIEILSKSFIAKAGSYYYYNNESAGSYSVGDELMSPQKSISGNVIVPLAETLEQLGAEGITMDSARYVYMDMNHVRTIGQVYGNYVRKDIHNVKVSVPLSLYRGKTMGGGEIISTVSGRNFIEDRDLLIILPQNCKVSKETAAQLIEFADRLYKN
;
A
#
# COMPACT_ATOMS: atom_id res chain seq x y z
N MET A 1 -17.75 24.13 55.56
CA MET A 1 -16.50 23.68 54.90
C MET A 1 -16.43 22.16 55.00
N ASN A 2 -16.40 21.44 53.88
CA ASN A 2 -16.86 20.04 53.76
C ASN A 2 -15.76 19.03 54.14
N ARG A 3 -16.05 18.10 55.07
CA ARG A 3 -15.11 17.11 55.65
C ARG A 3 -14.42 16.23 54.59
N LYS A 4 -15.08 15.99 53.44
CA LYS A 4 -14.52 15.26 52.29
C LYS A 4 -13.41 16.00 51.53
N PHE A 5 -13.32 17.33 51.64
CA PHE A 5 -12.25 18.12 51.02
C PHE A 5 -10.96 18.05 51.86
N LEU A 6 -11.08 18.06 53.19
CA LEU A 6 -9.96 17.93 54.12
C LEU A 6 -9.29 16.55 54.02
N ASP A 7 -10.07 15.46 53.92
CA ASP A 7 -9.50 14.11 53.75
C ASP A 7 -8.75 13.92 52.41
N ARG A 8 -9.23 14.57 51.33
CA ARG A 8 -8.55 14.53 50.02
C ARG A 8 -7.27 15.37 50.03
N LEU A 9 -7.28 16.52 50.68
CA LEU A 9 -6.11 17.39 50.83
C LEU A 9 -5.04 16.72 51.71
N GLN A 10 -5.44 16.08 52.80
CA GLN A 10 -4.53 15.37 53.70
C GLN A 10 -3.86 14.19 52.97
N LYS A 11 -4.61 13.40 52.20
CA LYS A 11 -4.07 12.28 51.40
C LYS A 11 -3.14 12.73 50.27
N TYR A 12 -3.38 13.91 49.69
CA TYR A 12 -2.48 14.52 48.70
C TYR A 12 -1.19 15.03 49.35
N ILE A 13 -1.28 15.73 50.48
CA ILE A 13 -0.10 16.24 51.21
C ILE A 13 0.77 15.09 51.70
N THR A 14 0.19 13.98 52.19
CA THR A 14 0.99 12.82 52.63
C THR A 14 1.70 12.12 51.46
N LYS A 15 1.06 12.00 50.28
CA LYS A 15 1.71 11.44 49.08
C LYS A 15 2.82 12.36 48.52
N SER A 16 2.61 13.67 48.52
CA SER A 16 3.63 14.62 48.04
C SER A 16 4.84 14.69 48.95
N ILE A 17 4.67 14.55 50.28
CA ILE A 17 5.79 14.51 51.23
C ILE A 17 6.60 13.20 51.08
N VAL A 18 5.95 12.05 50.86
CA VAL A 18 6.66 10.77 50.66
C VAL A 18 7.47 10.77 49.36
N VAL A 19 6.97 11.36 48.28
CA VAL A 19 7.71 11.49 47.00
C VAL A 19 8.86 12.50 47.11
N ALA A 20 8.66 13.62 47.82
CA ALA A 20 9.72 14.61 48.05
C ALA A 20 10.85 14.07 48.94
N VAL A 21 10.52 13.27 49.97
CA VAL A 21 11.53 12.63 50.84
C VAL A 21 12.28 11.51 50.10
N ALA A 22 11.60 10.73 49.24
CA ALA A 22 12.26 9.74 48.39
C ALA A 22 13.21 10.38 47.35
N MET A 23 12.83 11.52 46.76
CA MET A 23 13.72 12.29 45.89
C MET A 23 14.88 12.95 46.66
N ALA A 24 14.67 13.41 47.89
CA ALA A 24 15.73 13.99 48.72
C ALA A 24 16.74 12.92 49.23
N MET A 25 16.29 11.68 49.48
CA MET A 25 17.20 10.57 49.81
C MET A 25 17.97 10.06 48.59
N ALA A 26 17.37 10.08 47.39
CA ALA A 26 18.07 9.72 46.15
C ALA A 26 19.12 10.78 45.74
N THR A 27 18.89 12.06 46.05
CA THR A 27 19.88 13.12 45.78
C THR A 27 21.00 13.18 46.82
N THR A 28 20.74 12.83 48.09
CA THR A 28 21.78 12.81 49.14
C THR A 28 22.68 11.57 49.11
N LEU A 29 22.23 10.45 48.52
CA LEU A 29 23.08 9.28 48.25
C LEU A 29 23.95 9.42 46.99
N SER A 30 23.76 10.48 46.18
CA SER A 30 24.54 10.76 44.97
C SER A 30 25.53 11.93 45.11
N PHE A 31 25.58 12.60 46.27
CA PHE A 31 26.52 13.69 46.56
C PHE A 31 27.43 13.30 47.72
N GLY A 32 28.45 12.50 47.40
CA GLY A 32 29.44 12.04 48.38
C GLY A 32 30.67 11.46 47.71
N GLN A 33 31.34 12.27 46.89
CA GLN A 33 32.79 12.29 46.60
C GLN A 33 33.01 12.94 45.22
N SER A 34 33.31 14.23 45.24
CA SER A 34 33.92 14.95 44.13
C SER A 34 35.42 15.09 44.43
N GLU A 35 36.27 14.42 43.67
CA GLU A 35 37.62 14.89 43.36
C GLU A 35 37.67 15.26 41.87
N GLU A 36 38.22 16.42 41.61
CA GLU A 36 38.28 17.07 40.31
C GLU A 36 39.17 16.29 39.33
N GLY A 37 38.58 15.94 38.19
CA GLY A 37 39.29 15.47 37.02
C GLY A 37 38.45 15.76 35.79
N THR A 38 38.95 16.63 34.90
CA THR A 38 38.37 16.98 33.61
C THR A 38 38.19 15.73 32.74
N GLY A 39 37.03 15.08 32.85
CA GLY A 39 36.64 13.93 32.04
C GLY A 39 35.56 14.33 31.05
N GLN A 40 35.93 14.42 29.77
CA GLN A 40 34.99 14.32 28.66
C GLN A 40 34.09 13.09 28.92
N LYS A 41 32.79 13.30 29.14
CA LYS A 41 31.81 12.21 29.11
C LYS A 41 31.70 11.75 27.65
N THR A 42 32.59 10.87 27.23
CA THR A 42 32.38 10.03 26.05
C THR A 42 31.15 9.17 26.32
N LYS A 43 29.99 9.59 25.78
CA LYS A 43 28.89 8.64 25.52
C LYS A 43 29.54 7.51 24.73
N THR A 44 29.58 6.30 25.27
CA THR A 44 29.88 5.09 24.51
C THR A 44 28.81 4.97 23.43
N GLU A 45 29.11 5.50 22.25
CA GLU A 45 28.24 5.42 21.08
C GLU A 45 28.19 3.97 20.64
N GLN A 46 27.03 3.34 20.82
CA GLN A 46 26.71 2.11 20.10
C GLN A 46 26.87 2.39 18.60
N PRO A 47 27.47 1.48 17.83
CA PRO A 47 27.61 1.66 16.39
C PRO A 47 26.21 1.85 15.76
N ARG A 48 26.07 2.90 14.95
CA ARG A 48 24.83 3.16 14.20
C ARG A 48 24.55 2.00 13.24
N VAL A 49 23.31 1.54 13.25
CA VAL A 49 22.83 0.47 12.36
C VAL A 49 22.15 1.13 11.17
N TYR A 50 22.58 0.75 9.96
CA TYR A 50 22.04 1.27 8.70
C TYR A 50 21.53 0.14 7.83
N GLU A 51 20.34 0.31 7.27
CA GLU A 51 19.75 -0.64 6.31
C GLU A 51 19.89 -0.13 4.88
N ARG A 52 20.00 -1.05 3.91
CA ARG A 52 19.99 -0.66 2.48
C ARG A 52 18.61 -0.26 1.98
N MET A 53 17.56 -0.61 2.72
CA MET A 53 16.17 -0.46 2.31
C MET A 53 15.33 0.19 3.40
N ILE A 54 14.54 1.17 2.99
CA ILE A 54 13.48 1.79 3.78
C ILE A 54 12.16 1.60 3.03
N ALA A 55 11.15 1.03 3.68
CA ALA A 55 9.83 0.86 3.08
C ALA A 55 9.12 2.21 3.02
N HIS A 56 8.98 2.78 1.82
CA HIS A 56 8.37 4.10 1.59
C HIS A 56 6.84 4.01 1.73
N GLY A 57 6.24 4.81 2.61
CA GLY A 57 4.82 4.75 2.97
C GLY A 57 4.37 3.34 3.40
N ALA A 58 5.23 2.63 4.13
CA ALA A 58 5.11 1.21 4.46
C ALA A 58 5.16 0.21 3.29
N GLY A 59 5.62 0.61 2.11
CA GLY A 59 5.74 -0.25 0.94
C GLY A 59 4.40 -0.53 0.25
N ALA A 60 4.37 -1.59 -0.55
CA ALA A 60 3.18 -2.05 -1.25
C ALA A 60 2.46 -3.17 -0.48
N VAL A 61 1.12 -3.11 -0.47
CA VAL A 61 0.27 -4.20 0.01
C VAL A 61 -0.85 -4.47 -1.00
N GLU A 62 -0.91 -5.71 -1.49
CA GLU A 62 -1.84 -6.14 -2.54
C GLU A 62 -1.91 -5.19 -3.75
N GLY A 63 -0.77 -4.63 -4.16
CA GLY A 63 -0.64 -3.70 -5.29
C GLY A 63 -0.88 -2.23 -4.94
N PHE A 64 -1.29 -1.91 -3.72
CA PHE A 64 -1.46 -0.54 -3.26
C PHE A 64 -0.17 -0.04 -2.60
N ASP A 65 0.47 0.91 -3.26
CA ASP A 65 1.69 1.53 -2.78
C ASP A 65 1.40 2.61 -1.75
N THR A 66 2.32 2.79 -0.80
CA THR A 66 2.34 3.94 0.12
C THR A 66 1.05 4.11 0.94
N SER A 67 0.25 3.06 1.08
CA SER A 67 -1.06 3.19 1.74
C SER A 67 -0.94 3.55 3.23
N SER A 68 0.23 3.36 3.83
CA SER A 68 0.51 3.61 5.25
C SER A 68 -0.54 2.97 6.17
N SER A 69 -1.09 1.83 5.74
CA SER A 69 -2.12 1.06 6.45
C SER A 69 -1.51 0.05 7.43
N VAL A 70 -2.35 -0.51 8.32
CA VAL A 70 -1.91 -1.58 9.23
C VAL A 70 -1.35 -2.77 8.46
N GLU A 71 -2.01 -3.15 7.36
CA GLU A 71 -1.64 -4.26 6.50
C GLU A 71 -0.34 -3.99 5.77
N ALA A 72 -0.11 -2.75 5.29
CA ALA A 72 1.15 -2.37 4.65
C ALA A 72 2.35 -2.51 5.60
N VAL A 73 2.24 -2.01 6.83
CA VAL A 73 3.32 -2.14 7.82
C VAL A 73 3.62 -3.61 8.12
N ASN A 74 2.58 -4.43 8.33
CA ASN A 74 2.77 -5.85 8.58
C ASN A 74 3.39 -6.56 7.38
N GLN A 75 2.99 -6.22 6.15
CA GLN A 75 3.56 -6.76 4.93
C GLN A 75 5.04 -6.37 4.77
N ALA A 76 5.40 -5.11 5.05
CA ALA A 76 6.80 -4.68 5.05
C ALA A 76 7.65 -5.47 6.06
N ILE A 77 7.14 -5.70 7.27
CA ILE A 77 7.83 -6.51 8.28
C ILE A 77 8.02 -7.96 7.78
N GLN A 78 6.97 -8.56 7.20
CA GLN A 78 7.03 -9.90 6.63
C GLN A 78 8.02 -10.01 5.46
N ASN A 79 8.12 -8.96 4.64
CA ASN A 79 9.08 -8.83 3.55
C ASN A 79 10.53 -8.57 4.05
N GLY A 80 10.74 -8.48 5.37
CA GLY A 80 12.06 -8.41 5.98
C GLY A 80 12.58 -6.99 6.25
N PHE A 81 11.78 -5.94 6.02
CA PHE A 81 12.19 -4.57 6.31
C PHE A 81 12.49 -4.39 7.80
N LYS A 82 13.54 -3.61 8.11
CA LYS A 82 13.88 -3.20 9.48
C LYS A 82 13.66 -1.71 9.72
N ILE A 83 13.64 -0.90 8.66
CA ILE A 83 13.28 0.51 8.70
C ILE A 83 12.09 0.73 7.78
N ILE A 84 11.05 1.38 8.30
CA ILE A 84 9.80 1.68 7.58
C ILE A 84 9.58 3.18 7.70
N GLU A 85 9.37 3.85 6.58
CA GLU A 85 8.94 5.24 6.55
C GLU A 85 7.40 5.29 6.56
N LEU A 86 6.86 6.22 7.33
CA LEU A 86 5.44 6.45 7.47
C LEU A 86 5.12 7.94 7.37
N ASP A 87 4.23 8.25 6.43
CA ASP A 87 3.51 9.50 6.34
C ASP A 87 2.65 9.72 7.59
N MET A 88 2.83 10.86 8.26
CA MET A 88 2.09 11.21 9.46
C MET A 88 1.42 12.57 9.33
N GLU A 89 0.20 12.64 9.85
CA GLU A 89 -0.62 13.85 9.85
C GLU A 89 -1.46 13.96 11.14
N PHE A 90 -2.04 15.14 11.38
CA PHE A 90 -2.96 15.35 12.49
C PHE A 90 -4.43 15.16 12.09
N SER A 91 -5.20 14.47 12.94
CA SER A 91 -6.65 14.54 12.94
C SER A 91 -7.14 15.90 13.46
N SER A 92 -8.42 16.24 13.23
CA SER A 92 -8.99 17.52 13.73
C SER A 92 -9.09 17.62 15.26
N ASP A 93 -8.89 16.52 15.98
CA ASP A 93 -8.79 16.47 17.44
C ASP A 93 -7.34 16.26 17.94
N ASP A 94 -6.35 16.71 17.15
CA ASP A 94 -4.92 16.72 17.46
C ASP A 94 -4.37 15.33 17.85
N LYS A 95 -4.67 14.31 17.04
CA LYS A 95 -4.10 12.96 17.16
C LYS A 95 -3.28 12.60 15.94
N ILE A 96 -2.18 11.88 16.17
CA ILE A 96 -1.29 11.43 15.10
C ILE A 96 -1.93 10.24 14.39
N ILE A 97 -2.15 10.40 13.10
CA ILE A 97 -2.65 9.38 12.17
C ILE A 97 -1.63 9.15 11.06
N MET A 98 -1.67 7.99 10.42
CA MET A 98 -0.83 7.72 9.26
C MET A 98 -1.61 8.02 7.98
N LEU A 99 -1.27 9.16 7.39
CA LEU A 99 -1.87 9.73 6.19
C LEU A 99 -0.88 10.73 5.59
N HIS A 100 -0.73 10.72 4.27
CA HIS A 100 0.23 11.58 3.57
C HIS A 100 -0.19 13.06 3.49
N ASP A 101 -1.47 13.35 3.27
CA ASP A 101 -2.03 14.71 3.37
C ASP A 101 -3.58 14.67 3.36
N TRP A 102 -4.20 15.70 3.92
CA TRP A 102 -5.65 15.93 3.89
C TRP A 102 -6.19 16.57 2.59
N ASP A 103 -5.34 16.79 1.59
CA ASP A 103 -5.68 17.50 0.35
C ASP A 103 -5.87 16.52 -0.81
N ARG A 104 -4.78 16.27 -1.53
CA ARG A 104 -4.77 15.48 -2.76
C ARG A 104 -4.83 13.98 -2.48
N THR A 105 -4.09 13.51 -1.49
CA THR A 105 -3.82 12.07 -1.34
C THR A 105 -4.90 11.36 -0.52
N VAL A 106 -5.54 12.06 0.43
CA VAL A 106 -6.71 11.53 1.14
C VAL A 106 -7.83 11.10 0.19
N THR A 107 -8.01 11.81 -0.92
CA THR A 107 -9.04 11.47 -1.92
C THR A 107 -8.70 10.16 -2.64
N ASN A 108 -7.42 9.91 -2.90
CA ASN A 108 -6.97 8.66 -3.52
C ASN A 108 -7.10 7.48 -2.57
N TYR A 109 -6.79 7.67 -1.29
CA TYR A 109 -6.85 6.58 -0.30
C TYR A 109 -8.26 6.33 0.21
N LEU A 110 -9.05 7.37 0.50
CA LEU A 110 -10.37 7.22 1.09
C LEU A 110 -11.50 7.31 0.05
N GLY A 111 -11.16 7.51 -1.22
CA GLY A 111 -12.12 7.61 -2.32
C GLY A 111 -13.00 8.87 -2.28
N ARG A 112 -12.67 9.86 -1.44
CA ARG A 112 -13.47 11.08 -1.26
C ARG A 112 -12.67 12.25 -0.67
N THR A 113 -13.13 13.45 -0.98
CA THR A 113 -12.65 14.71 -0.38
C THR A 113 -13.31 14.95 0.98
N PHE A 114 -12.64 15.72 1.83
CA PHE A 114 -13.17 16.17 3.12
C PHE A 114 -13.04 17.69 3.21
N ASP A 115 -14.10 18.37 3.62
CA ASP A 115 -14.08 19.83 3.81
C ASP A 115 -13.17 20.25 4.98
N ALA A 116 -12.89 19.32 5.89
CA ALA A 116 -11.97 19.48 7.01
C ALA A 116 -11.39 18.12 7.44
N PRO A 117 -10.21 18.11 8.10
CA PRO A 117 -9.64 16.91 8.69
C PRO A 117 -10.64 16.15 9.59
N LEU A 118 -10.63 14.82 9.51
CA LEU A 118 -11.48 13.98 10.36
C LEU A 118 -10.93 13.90 11.78
N THR A 119 -11.79 13.67 12.77
CA THR A 119 -11.35 13.27 14.13
C THR A 119 -10.75 11.86 14.09
N LEU A 120 -9.94 11.48 15.08
CA LEU A 120 -9.34 10.15 15.19
C LEU A 120 -10.40 9.04 15.14
N LYS A 121 -11.55 9.25 15.79
CA LYS A 121 -12.66 8.30 15.78
C LYS A 121 -13.27 8.14 14.39
N GLN A 122 -13.47 9.25 13.67
CA GLN A 122 -13.99 9.21 12.30
C GLN A 122 -12.99 8.58 11.34
N PHE A 123 -11.70 8.90 11.47
CA PHE A 123 -10.61 8.30 10.69
C PHE A 123 -10.52 6.79 10.90
N ASN A 124 -10.60 6.31 12.14
CA ASN A 124 -10.60 4.86 12.44
C ASN A 124 -11.78 4.09 11.84
N ASN A 125 -12.89 4.77 11.53
CA ASN A 125 -14.05 4.16 10.87
C ASN A 125 -13.96 4.20 9.34
N GLN A 126 -12.82 4.62 8.78
CA GLN A 126 -12.57 4.59 7.34
C GLN A 126 -11.92 3.26 6.93
N LEU A 127 -11.87 3.03 5.62
CA LEU A 127 -11.03 2.01 5.01
C LEU A 127 -10.06 2.70 4.06
N ILE A 128 -8.77 2.45 4.23
CA ILE A 128 -7.74 2.88 3.30
C ILE A 128 -7.86 2.02 2.03
N CYS A 129 -7.90 2.67 0.88
CA CYS A 129 -8.16 2.07 -0.43
C CYS A 129 -9.44 1.22 -0.48
N GLY A 130 -10.41 1.49 0.40
CA GLY A 130 -11.65 0.71 0.56
C GLY A 130 -11.45 -0.71 1.09
N ARG A 131 -10.25 -1.06 1.59
CA ARG A 131 -9.87 -2.44 1.94
C ARG A 131 -9.12 -2.55 3.27
N PHE A 132 -8.19 -1.64 3.53
CA PHE A 132 -7.21 -1.77 4.60
C PHE A 132 -7.59 -0.95 5.83
N GLU A 133 -7.16 -1.42 6.99
CA GLU A 133 -7.39 -0.74 8.25
C GLU A 133 -6.52 0.54 8.35
N PRO A 134 -7.10 1.70 8.68
CA PRO A 134 -6.35 2.92 8.92
C PRO A 134 -5.37 2.74 10.09
N LEU A 135 -4.14 3.18 9.90
CA LEU A 135 -3.10 3.10 10.93
C LEU A 135 -3.10 4.39 11.76
N THR A 136 -3.11 4.22 13.09
CA THR A 136 -2.98 5.32 14.06
C THR A 136 -1.73 5.07 14.90
N PHE A 137 -1.23 6.09 15.60
CA PHE A 137 -0.05 5.89 16.43
C PHE A 137 -0.25 4.83 17.53
N ASP A 138 -1.45 4.76 18.13
CA ASP A 138 -1.81 3.71 19.09
C ASP A 138 -1.83 2.29 18.49
N LYS A 139 -2.09 2.15 17.18
CA LYS A 139 -1.99 0.86 16.49
C LYS A 139 -0.53 0.55 16.15
N LEU A 140 0.23 1.55 15.71
CA LEU A 140 1.65 1.43 15.42
C LEU A 140 2.45 0.95 16.64
N THR A 141 2.19 1.51 17.82
CA THR A 141 2.84 1.09 19.07
C THR A 141 2.67 -0.41 19.34
N LYS A 142 1.46 -0.95 19.15
CA LYS A 142 1.19 -2.39 19.29
C LYS A 142 1.97 -3.24 18.29
N ILE A 143 2.12 -2.77 17.04
CA ILE A 143 2.93 -3.45 16.02
C ILE A 143 4.41 -3.43 16.44
N LEU A 144 4.92 -2.29 16.93
CA LEU A 144 6.32 -2.12 17.36
C LEU A 144 6.67 -2.93 18.61
N ASP A 145 5.72 -3.13 19.52
CA ASP A 145 5.87 -3.98 20.71
C ASP A 145 6.08 -5.46 20.30
N GLN A 146 5.37 -5.90 19.27
CA GLN A 146 5.51 -7.27 18.72
C GLN A 146 6.76 -7.42 17.84
N ASN A 147 7.34 -6.32 17.38
CA ASN A 147 8.45 -6.31 16.43
C ASN A 147 9.57 -5.36 16.91
N PRO A 148 10.33 -5.74 17.96
CA PRO A 148 11.30 -4.85 18.62
C PRO A 148 12.48 -4.42 17.74
N GLN A 149 12.69 -5.09 16.61
CA GLN A 149 13.73 -4.80 15.63
C GLN A 149 13.38 -3.65 14.67
N ILE A 150 12.12 -3.23 14.59
CA ILE A 150 11.66 -2.27 13.58
C ILE A 150 11.91 -0.83 14.00
N ARG A 151 12.36 0.03 13.09
CA ARG A 151 12.48 1.47 13.33
C ARG A 151 11.61 2.22 12.33
N ILE A 152 11.08 3.35 12.75
CA ILE A 152 10.19 4.18 11.95
C ILE A 152 10.89 5.46 11.56
N VAL A 153 10.92 5.75 10.27
CA VAL A 153 11.27 7.07 9.75
C VAL A 153 9.96 7.87 9.68
N THR A 154 9.95 9.08 10.21
CA THR A 154 8.77 9.95 10.18
C THR A 154 8.81 10.84 8.95
N ASP A 155 7.75 10.85 8.13
CA ASP A 155 7.54 11.86 7.09
C ASP A 155 6.31 12.70 7.46
N THR A 156 6.43 14.02 7.46
CA THR A 156 5.34 14.94 7.82
C THR A 156 5.47 16.22 7.02
N LYS A 157 4.34 16.70 6.50
CA LYS A 157 4.29 17.89 5.62
C LYS A 157 3.85 19.15 6.33
N GLU A 158 3.23 19.00 7.48
CA GLU A 158 2.80 20.10 8.34
C GLU A 158 3.85 20.39 9.44
N ASP A 159 3.41 20.67 10.67
CA ASP A 159 4.26 21.09 11.78
C ASP A 159 5.08 19.92 12.35
N ASN A 160 6.24 19.66 11.71
CA ASN A 160 7.16 18.58 12.08
C ASN A 160 7.59 18.63 13.56
N ILE A 161 7.90 19.83 14.07
CA ILE A 161 8.34 20.00 15.45
C ILE A 161 7.21 19.68 16.43
N LYS A 162 5.98 20.13 16.15
CA LYS A 162 4.81 19.77 16.96
C LYS A 162 4.60 18.25 16.97
N LEU A 163 4.70 17.60 15.82
CA LEU A 163 4.51 16.15 15.68
C LEU A 163 5.53 15.37 16.51
N LEU A 164 6.82 15.69 16.34
CA LEU A 164 7.91 15.03 17.06
C LEU A 164 7.86 15.32 18.58
N THR A 165 7.42 16.50 18.97
CA THR A 165 7.17 16.85 20.39
C THR A 165 6.06 15.98 20.97
N MET A 166 4.93 15.85 20.26
CA MET A 166 3.82 15.01 20.69
C MET A 166 4.21 13.54 20.81
N ILE A 167 5.02 13.01 19.89
CA ILE A 167 5.57 11.65 20.00
C ILE A 167 6.42 11.52 21.26
N ALA A 168 7.33 12.47 21.50
CA ALA A 168 8.22 12.42 22.66
C ALA A 168 7.47 12.50 23.99
N GLU A 169 6.42 13.31 24.08
CA GLU A 169 5.64 13.51 25.31
C GLU A 169 4.62 12.39 25.56
N GLN A 170 3.90 11.95 24.53
CA GLN A 170 2.80 10.98 24.67
C GLN A 170 3.27 9.54 24.53
N TYR A 171 4.35 9.30 23.79
CA TYR A 171 4.89 7.97 23.48
C TYR A 171 6.41 7.86 23.77
N PRO A 172 6.90 8.27 24.96
CA PRO A 172 8.34 8.38 25.25
C PRO A 172 9.11 7.06 25.11
N ALA A 173 8.44 5.92 25.30
CA ALA A 173 9.04 4.59 25.14
C ALA A 173 9.51 4.30 23.70
N TYR A 174 8.98 5.01 22.71
CA TYR A 174 9.24 4.78 21.29
C TYR A 174 10.25 5.75 20.68
N ILE A 175 10.74 6.76 21.40
CA ILE A 175 11.70 7.76 20.88
C ILE A 175 12.92 7.10 20.23
N ASN A 176 13.51 6.09 20.90
CA ASN A 176 14.68 5.37 20.38
C ASN A 176 14.38 4.48 19.15
N ARG A 177 13.10 4.33 18.80
CA ARG A 177 12.61 3.57 17.65
C ARG A 177 12.23 4.48 16.47
N MET A 178 12.29 5.80 16.67
CA MET A 178 12.00 6.80 15.63
C MET A 178 13.30 7.35 15.04
N ILE A 179 13.28 7.63 13.75
CA ILE A 179 14.34 8.28 12.98
C ILE A 179 13.70 9.51 12.32
N PRO A 180 13.68 10.68 12.99
CA PRO A 180 13.01 11.85 12.45
C PRO A 180 13.63 12.33 11.14
N GLN A 181 12.80 12.69 10.17
CA GLN A 181 13.21 13.54 9.07
C GLN A 181 13.07 15.01 9.47
N ILE A 182 14.09 15.80 9.17
CA ILE A 182 14.03 17.26 9.25
C ILE A 182 14.21 17.87 7.86
N TYR A 183 13.56 19.01 7.63
CA TYR A 183 13.50 19.65 6.32
C TYR A 183 14.18 21.01 6.30
N ASP A 184 14.46 21.59 7.47
CA ASP A 184 15.19 22.84 7.65
C ASP A 184 16.31 22.65 8.68
N TYR A 185 17.44 23.34 8.47
CA TYR A 185 18.58 23.36 9.39
C TYR A 185 18.18 23.74 10.83
N LYS A 186 17.19 24.62 10.99
CA LYS A 186 16.71 25.10 12.30
C LYS A 186 15.93 24.05 13.10
N GLU A 187 15.47 22.98 12.46
CA GLU A 187 14.72 21.91 13.12
C GLU A 187 15.64 20.96 13.90
N PHE A 188 16.93 20.93 13.61
CA PHE A 188 17.85 19.98 14.26
C PHE A 188 17.93 20.15 15.77
N GLU A 189 18.23 21.35 16.25
CA GLU A 189 18.40 21.60 17.69
C GLU A 189 17.14 21.25 18.51
N PRO A 190 15.91 21.68 18.13
CA PRO A 190 14.72 21.29 18.88
C PRO A 190 14.45 19.77 18.80
N VAL A 191 14.67 19.12 17.65
CA VAL A 191 14.48 17.66 17.53
C VAL A 191 15.49 16.88 18.36
N GLU A 192 16.76 17.26 18.33
CA GLU A 192 17.81 16.64 19.16
C GLU A 192 17.48 16.82 20.66
N ALA A 193 17.00 17.99 21.07
CA ALA A 193 16.63 18.29 22.45
C ALA A 193 15.47 17.44 22.97
N LEU A 194 14.60 16.93 22.10
CA LEU A 194 13.53 15.98 22.45
C LEU A 194 14.05 14.56 22.73
N GLY A 195 15.34 14.29 22.45
CA GLY A 195 16.01 13.02 22.74
C GLY A 195 16.16 12.07 21.55
N TYR A 196 15.77 12.50 20.34
CA TYR A 196 16.01 11.72 19.12
C TYR A 196 17.51 11.69 18.78
N GLN A 197 18.04 10.51 18.46
CA GLN A 197 19.49 10.30 18.27
C GLN A 197 19.91 10.18 16.81
N ASP A 198 19.07 9.54 16.01
CA ASP A 198 19.30 9.34 14.58
C ASP A 198 18.32 10.22 13.81
N ILE A 199 18.82 11.30 13.23
CA ILE A 199 18.02 12.30 12.50
C ILE A 199 18.47 12.30 11.05
N ILE A 200 17.52 12.19 10.12
CA ILE A 200 17.72 12.27 8.67
C ILE A 200 17.48 13.71 8.21
N PHE A 201 18.38 14.25 7.39
CA PHE A 201 18.16 15.53 6.71
C PHE A 201 17.61 15.30 5.31
N THR A 202 16.40 15.77 5.04
CA THR A 202 15.68 15.48 3.78
C THR A 202 15.71 16.69 2.86
N LEU A 203 16.19 16.48 1.62
CA LEU A 203 16.42 17.58 0.67
C LEU A 203 15.18 17.95 -0.17
N TYR A 204 14.09 17.20 -0.06
CA TYR A 204 12.90 17.39 -0.90
C TYR A 204 12.30 18.81 -0.81
N MET A 205 12.32 19.45 0.36
CA MET A 205 11.81 20.83 0.54
C MET A 205 12.87 21.91 0.31
N GLN A 206 14.06 21.57 -0.18
CA GLN A 206 15.12 22.54 -0.44
C GLN A 206 15.05 23.03 -1.89
N ASP A 207 14.69 24.30 -2.08
CA ASP A 207 14.64 24.95 -3.39
C ASP A 207 16.01 24.95 -4.10
N THR A 208 17.08 25.14 -3.33
CA THR A 208 18.47 25.10 -3.80
C THR A 208 19.37 24.48 -2.74
N ILE A 209 20.48 23.86 -3.17
CA ILE A 209 21.44 23.21 -2.28
C ILE A 209 22.76 23.97 -2.28
N ASP A 210 23.09 24.62 -1.17
CA ASP A 210 24.46 25.00 -0.85
C ASP A 210 25.19 23.77 -0.28
N TYR A 211 26.06 23.18 -1.11
CA TYR A 211 26.78 21.97 -0.78
C TYR A 211 27.69 22.11 0.46
N ASN A 212 28.40 23.23 0.59
CA ASN A 212 29.37 23.40 1.67
C ASN A 212 28.65 23.61 3.00
N LYS A 213 27.53 24.35 2.99
CA LYS A 213 26.64 24.49 4.14
C LYS A 213 26.06 23.14 4.57
N LEU A 214 25.51 22.37 3.62
CA LEU A 214 24.94 21.05 3.87
C LEU A 214 25.98 20.10 4.48
N LEU A 215 27.16 19.97 3.84
CA LEU A 215 28.22 19.08 4.30
C LEU A 215 28.72 19.45 5.70
N SER A 216 28.92 20.74 5.95
CA SER A 216 29.36 21.24 7.25
C SER A 216 28.33 20.93 8.34
N PHE A 217 27.05 21.14 8.05
CA PHE A 217 25.96 20.83 8.96
C PHE A 217 25.88 19.33 9.27
N VAL A 218 25.90 18.48 8.24
CA VAL A 218 25.84 17.01 8.37
C VAL A 218 26.98 16.49 9.25
N LYS A 219 28.21 16.96 9.02
CA LYS A 219 29.39 16.55 9.79
C LYS A 219 29.37 17.07 11.22
N LYS A 220 29.08 18.37 11.41
CA LYS A 220 29.06 19.01 12.74
C LYS A 220 28.03 18.35 13.66
N ASN A 221 26.83 18.13 13.14
CA ASN A 221 25.69 17.65 13.91
C ASN A 221 25.55 16.12 13.87
N ARG A 222 26.49 15.44 13.21
CA ARG A 222 26.50 13.98 13.06
C ARG A 222 25.14 13.45 12.57
N ILE A 223 24.57 14.10 11.57
CA ILE A 223 23.30 13.69 10.95
C ILE A 223 23.41 12.21 10.55
N TYR A 224 22.35 11.43 10.82
CA TYR A 224 22.34 9.99 10.61
C TYR A 224 22.54 9.66 9.13
N ALA A 225 21.75 10.29 8.26
CA ALA A 225 21.87 10.21 6.81
C ALA A 225 21.22 11.42 6.12
N VAL A 226 21.51 11.60 4.83
CA VAL A 226 20.85 12.59 3.97
C VAL A 226 19.97 11.87 2.97
N THR A 227 18.71 12.30 2.85
CA THR A 227 17.76 11.76 1.87
C THR A 227 17.67 12.69 0.66
N VAL A 228 17.91 12.14 -0.53
CA VAL A 228 18.07 12.86 -1.80
C VAL A 228 17.01 12.41 -2.82
N GLY A 229 16.16 13.35 -3.23
CA GLY A 229 15.15 13.13 -4.26
C GLY A 229 15.72 13.03 -5.68
N LYS A 230 14.89 12.55 -6.61
CA LYS A 230 15.24 12.27 -8.01
C LYS A 230 15.97 13.40 -8.75
N ASP A 231 15.50 14.63 -8.58
CA ASP A 231 16.05 15.80 -9.26
C ASP A 231 17.51 16.11 -8.91
N TYR A 232 17.97 15.64 -7.75
CA TYR A 232 19.31 15.90 -7.26
C TYR A 232 20.25 14.72 -7.44
N TRP A 233 19.75 13.48 -7.39
CA TRP A 233 20.63 12.35 -7.66
C TRP A 233 21.00 12.21 -9.13
N ILE A 234 20.12 12.55 -10.07
CA ILE A 234 20.45 12.60 -11.50
C ILE A 234 21.60 13.59 -11.78
N LYS A 235 21.77 14.60 -10.91
CA LYS A 235 22.86 15.58 -10.96
C LYS A 235 24.15 15.11 -10.27
N GLY A 236 24.21 13.87 -9.79
CA GLY A 236 25.39 13.27 -9.16
C GLY A 236 25.61 13.66 -7.69
N LEU A 237 24.60 14.22 -7.00
CA LEU A 237 24.75 14.64 -5.60
C LEU A 237 25.06 13.49 -4.63
N PRO A 238 24.42 12.30 -4.69
CA PRO A 238 24.75 11.18 -3.81
C PRO A 238 26.21 10.77 -3.92
N GLN A 239 26.75 10.72 -5.13
CA GLN A 239 28.15 10.34 -5.35
C GLN A 239 29.09 11.33 -4.65
N LYS A 240 28.78 12.62 -4.73
CA LYS A 240 29.57 13.67 -4.10
C LYS A 240 29.52 13.58 -2.57
N LEU A 241 28.33 13.47 -1.99
CA LEU A 241 28.11 13.33 -0.54
C LEU A 241 28.77 12.05 0.01
N SER A 242 28.62 10.93 -0.70
CA SER A 242 29.19 9.64 -0.35
C SER A 242 30.72 9.66 -0.32
N ARG A 243 31.36 10.28 -1.33
CA ARG A 243 32.82 10.52 -1.35
C ARG A 243 33.31 11.34 -0.16
N ASP A 244 32.48 12.25 0.35
CA ASP A 244 32.79 13.07 1.51
C ASP A 244 32.42 12.41 2.86
N GLY A 245 32.03 11.14 2.84
CA GLY A 245 31.76 10.31 4.02
C GLY A 245 30.34 10.43 4.59
N VAL A 246 29.39 10.92 3.80
CA VAL A 246 27.97 11.04 4.21
C VAL A 246 27.20 9.79 3.78
N VAL A 247 26.41 9.22 4.69
CA VAL A 247 25.44 8.17 4.35
C VAL A 247 24.27 8.80 3.60
N VAL A 248 23.98 8.30 2.40
CA VAL A 248 22.95 8.85 1.51
C VAL A 248 21.85 7.83 1.27
N TYR A 249 20.60 8.24 1.40
CA TYR A 249 19.44 7.52 0.89
C TYR A 249 18.85 8.24 -0.32
N THR A 250 18.41 7.52 -1.33
CA THR A 250 17.71 8.09 -2.50
C THR A 250 16.25 7.65 -2.54
N HIS A 251 15.37 8.50 -3.08
CA HIS A 251 13.95 8.18 -3.15
C HIS A 251 13.20 8.88 -4.31
N PRO A 252 12.07 8.29 -4.75
CA PRO A 252 11.75 6.86 -4.65
C PRO A 252 12.56 6.04 -5.67
N VAL A 253 12.80 4.76 -5.38
CA VAL A 253 13.47 3.81 -6.29
C VAL A 253 12.74 2.47 -6.22
N ASP A 254 12.18 2.01 -7.34
CA ASP A 254 11.19 0.92 -7.34
C ASP A 254 11.52 -0.26 -8.26
N THR A 255 12.70 -0.23 -8.90
CA THR A 255 13.19 -1.34 -9.74
C THR A 255 14.60 -1.76 -9.30
N VAL A 256 14.90 -3.06 -9.45
CA VAL A 256 16.22 -3.61 -9.08
C VAL A 256 17.31 -2.92 -9.90
N GLU A 257 17.04 -2.63 -11.16
CA GLU A 257 17.97 -1.99 -12.08
C GLU A 257 18.28 -0.53 -11.65
N GLU A 258 17.26 0.24 -11.27
CA GLU A 258 17.47 1.61 -10.75
C GLU A 258 18.19 1.58 -9.39
N ALA A 259 17.88 0.61 -8.53
CA ALA A 259 18.56 0.42 -7.25
C ALA A 259 20.06 0.15 -7.43
N GLN A 260 20.42 -0.77 -8.32
CA GLN A 260 21.82 -1.08 -8.66
C GLN A 260 22.56 0.17 -9.18
N GLU A 261 21.92 0.96 -10.05
CA GLU A 261 22.47 2.23 -10.54
C GLU A 261 22.72 3.21 -9.38
N GLN A 262 21.75 3.40 -8.48
CA GLN A 262 21.90 4.32 -7.35
C GLN A 262 23.02 3.91 -6.40
N PHE A 263 23.17 2.60 -6.11
CA PHE A 263 24.27 2.12 -5.29
C PHE A 263 25.62 2.36 -5.96
N ALA A 264 25.74 2.16 -7.27
CA ALA A 264 26.94 2.49 -8.02
C ALA A 264 27.24 4.01 -8.02
N LEU A 265 26.19 4.84 -7.95
CA LEU A 265 26.28 6.30 -7.84
C LEU A 265 26.42 6.80 -6.39
N GLY A 266 26.70 5.92 -5.44
CA GLY A 266 27.09 6.29 -4.07
C GLY A 266 25.95 6.37 -3.07
N ALA A 267 24.73 6.00 -3.43
CA ALA A 267 23.68 5.78 -2.44
C ALA A 267 24.09 4.63 -1.49
N TYR A 268 23.92 4.85 -0.20
CA TYR A 268 24.02 3.77 0.77
C TYR A 268 22.75 2.92 0.74
N GLY A 269 21.58 3.53 0.74
CA GLY A 269 20.31 2.83 0.69
C GLY A 269 19.27 3.56 -0.15
N ILE A 270 18.08 2.97 -0.27
CA ILE A 270 16.97 3.55 -1.01
C ILE A 270 15.66 3.47 -0.21
N TYR A 271 14.74 4.37 -0.52
CA TYR A 271 13.33 4.26 -0.17
C TYR A 271 12.60 3.63 -1.36
N SER A 272 11.84 2.57 -1.10
CA SER A 272 11.08 1.88 -2.14
C SER A 272 9.67 1.53 -1.66
N SER A 273 8.73 1.67 -2.57
CA SER A 273 7.37 1.18 -2.41
C SER A 273 7.25 -0.27 -2.91
N GLN A 274 8.03 -0.65 -3.92
CA GLN A 274 7.86 -1.90 -4.68
C GLN A 274 8.89 -3.01 -4.37
N LEU A 275 10.12 -2.64 -4.02
CA LEU A 275 11.20 -3.58 -3.79
C LEU A 275 11.22 -4.05 -2.34
N THR A 276 11.73 -5.25 -2.13
CA THR A 276 11.98 -5.83 -0.80
C THR A 276 13.48 -5.91 -0.51
N PRO A 277 13.90 -6.01 0.76
CA PRO A 277 15.31 -6.20 1.13
C PRO A 277 16.02 -7.35 0.42
N GLU A 278 15.34 -8.48 0.20
CA GLU A 278 15.93 -9.63 -0.49
C GLU A 278 16.27 -9.33 -1.95
N GLU A 279 15.51 -8.46 -2.62
CA GLU A 279 15.72 -8.11 -4.02
C GLU A 279 16.96 -7.23 -4.26
N VAL A 280 17.52 -6.64 -3.21
CA VAL A 280 18.65 -5.71 -3.31
C VAL A 280 19.83 -6.08 -2.39
N GLN A 281 19.71 -7.15 -1.60
CA GLN A 281 20.78 -7.64 -0.75
C GLN A 281 20.94 -9.16 -0.86
N GLY A 282 22.16 -9.65 -0.62
CA GLY A 282 22.45 -11.08 -0.65
C GLY A 282 22.26 -11.69 -2.04
N ALA A 283 21.93 -12.98 -2.08
CA ALA A 283 21.79 -13.72 -3.34
C ALA A 283 20.62 -13.27 -4.21
N GLY A 284 19.53 -12.74 -3.62
CA GLY A 284 18.36 -12.26 -4.36
C GLY A 284 18.63 -11.02 -5.22
N ALA A 285 19.67 -10.24 -4.87
CA ALA A 285 20.17 -9.14 -5.68
C ALA A 285 20.97 -9.58 -6.91
N GLU A 286 21.54 -10.79 -6.86
CA GLU A 286 22.42 -11.33 -7.90
C GLU A 286 21.72 -12.32 -8.82
N TYR A 287 20.76 -13.09 -8.31
CA TYR A 287 20.14 -14.19 -9.04
C TYR A 287 18.62 -14.06 -9.03
N TYR A 288 18.05 -13.78 -10.20
CA TYR A 288 16.60 -13.69 -10.41
C TYR A 288 16.27 -13.96 -11.89
N LEU A 289 15.06 -14.42 -12.16
CA LEU A 289 14.55 -14.56 -13.53
C LEU A 289 14.35 -13.18 -14.16
N MET A 290 14.60 -13.07 -15.46
CA MET A 290 14.48 -11.84 -16.23
C MET A 290 13.39 -11.95 -17.29
N GLN A 291 12.78 -10.81 -17.61
CA GLN A 291 11.88 -10.62 -18.75
C GLN A 291 12.33 -9.41 -19.57
N ALA A 292 11.80 -9.27 -20.79
CA ALA A 292 11.93 -8.04 -21.56
C ALA A 292 10.81 -7.07 -21.16
N ASP A 293 11.13 -5.81 -20.94
CA ASP A 293 10.12 -4.74 -20.84
C ASP A 293 9.61 -4.33 -22.22
N GLU A 294 8.70 -3.34 -22.27
CA GLU A 294 8.11 -2.82 -23.52
C GLU A 294 9.17 -2.29 -24.52
N SER A 295 10.34 -1.88 -24.02
CA SER A 295 11.46 -1.38 -24.83
C SER A 295 12.43 -2.49 -25.28
N GLY A 296 12.21 -3.73 -24.83
CA GLY A 296 13.11 -4.86 -25.04
C GLY A 296 14.31 -4.89 -24.08
N LYS A 297 14.37 -3.96 -23.11
CA LYS A 297 15.40 -3.98 -22.07
C LYS A 297 15.10 -5.13 -21.12
N ARG A 298 16.16 -5.83 -20.71
CA ARG A 298 16.04 -6.92 -19.74
C ARG A 298 15.90 -6.33 -18.34
N VAL A 299 14.84 -6.75 -17.66
CA VAL A 299 14.50 -6.35 -16.29
C VAL A 299 14.16 -7.59 -15.48
N LYS A 300 14.15 -7.48 -14.15
CA LYS A 300 13.64 -8.52 -13.27
C LYS A 300 12.21 -8.94 -13.69
N LEU A 301 11.99 -10.25 -13.77
CA LEU A 301 10.67 -10.84 -14.04
C LEU A 301 9.72 -10.55 -12.88
N THR A 302 8.59 -9.96 -13.21
CA THR A 302 7.49 -9.69 -12.27
C THR A 302 6.30 -10.58 -12.58
N ASP A 303 5.92 -10.66 -13.85
CA ASP A 303 4.71 -11.31 -14.34
C ASP A 303 4.84 -11.52 -15.86
N THR A 304 4.84 -12.78 -16.30
CA THR A 304 4.98 -13.10 -17.73
C THR A 304 4.15 -14.31 -18.12
N VAL A 305 3.60 -14.29 -19.33
CA VAL A 305 2.89 -15.42 -19.94
C VAL A 305 3.70 -15.92 -21.13
N LEU A 306 3.90 -17.23 -21.19
CA LEU A 306 4.77 -17.90 -22.15
C LEU A 306 4.13 -19.22 -22.60
N HIS A 307 4.59 -19.78 -23.72
CA HIS A 307 4.25 -21.16 -24.08
C HIS A 307 4.75 -22.14 -23.00
N GLN A 308 3.99 -23.21 -22.70
CA GLN A 308 4.30 -24.14 -21.61
C GLN A 308 5.72 -24.75 -21.64
N ASP A 309 6.31 -24.89 -22.82
CA ASP A 309 7.66 -25.46 -23.00
C ASP A 309 8.80 -24.44 -22.73
N ALA A 310 8.46 -23.18 -22.47
CA ALA A 310 9.41 -22.07 -22.40
C ALA A 310 9.94 -21.75 -21.00
N VAL A 311 9.56 -22.50 -19.95
CA VAL A 311 10.02 -22.24 -18.56
C VAL A 311 11.54 -22.08 -18.47
N ARG A 312 12.29 -22.97 -19.13
CA ARG A 312 13.77 -22.94 -19.13
C ARG A 312 14.38 -21.90 -20.07
N ALA A 313 13.59 -21.34 -21.00
CA ALA A 313 14.04 -20.28 -21.87
C ALA A 313 14.09 -18.92 -21.15
N VAL A 314 13.40 -18.80 -20.00
CA VAL A 314 13.49 -17.63 -19.13
C VAL A 314 14.91 -17.48 -18.63
N GLN A 315 15.49 -16.32 -18.93
CA GLN A 315 16.88 -16.03 -18.60
C GLN A 315 17.05 -15.69 -17.13
N ILE A 316 18.24 -15.95 -16.60
CA ILE A 316 18.58 -15.68 -15.20
C ILE A 316 19.66 -14.60 -15.16
N HIS A 317 19.45 -13.58 -14.32
CA HIS A 317 20.48 -12.61 -13.98
C HIS A 317 21.56 -13.24 -13.08
N GLY A 318 22.80 -12.80 -13.20
CA GLY A 318 23.91 -13.27 -12.35
C GLY A 318 24.95 -14.15 -13.04
N ASN A 319 26.09 -14.36 -12.37
CA ASN A 319 27.18 -15.19 -12.90
C ASN A 319 26.93 -16.68 -12.64
N LEU A 320 26.58 -17.43 -13.69
CA LEU A 320 26.31 -18.86 -13.64
C LEU A 320 27.54 -19.75 -13.89
N GLU A 321 28.73 -19.17 -14.09
CA GLU A 321 29.96 -19.95 -14.27
C GLU A 321 30.23 -20.84 -13.04
N GLY A 322 30.50 -22.12 -13.29
CA GLY A 322 30.70 -23.12 -12.25
C GLY A 322 29.45 -23.48 -11.43
N LYS A 323 28.25 -23.09 -11.89
CA LYS A 323 26.97 -23.37 -11.21
C LYS A 323 26.06 -24.24 -12.06
N ALA A 324 25.17 -24.98 -11.39
CA ALA A 324 24.11 -25.76 -12.01
C ALA A 324 22.73 -25.29 -11.54
N LEU A 325 21.74 -25.38 -12.42
CA LEU A 325 20.35 -25.01 -12.15
C LEU A 325 19.47 -26.26 -12.10
N LYS A 326 18.68 -26.40 -11.04
CA LYS A 326 17.63 -27.42 -10.95
C LYS A 326 16.28 -26.74 -10.83
N TYR A 327 15.40 -27.00 -11.78
CA TYR A 327 14.03 -26.49 -11.79
C TYR A 327 13.12 -27.51 -11.12
N LYS A 328 12.33 -27.03 -10.16
CA LYS A 328 11.32 -27.82 -9.46
C LYS A 328 9.97 -27.13 -9.53
N LEU A 329 8.93 -27.94 -9.58
CA LEU A 329 7.55 -27.49 -9.53
C LEU A 329 6.82 -28.33 -8.48
N ASP A 330 6.22 -27.68 -7.49
CA ASP A 330 5.64 -28.32 -6.30
C ASP A 330 6.63 -29.29 -5.60
N GLY A 331 7.92 -28.94 -5.62
CA GLY A 331 9.01 -29.74 -5.06
C GLY A 331 9.46 -30.95 -5.89
N LYS A 332 8.76 -31.31 -6.97
CA LYS A 332 9.16 -32.35 -7.93
C LYS A 332 10.01 -31.78 -9.06
N ASN A 333 10.64 -32.62 -9.88
CA ASN A 333 11.28 -32.17 -11.11
C ASN A 333 10.26 -31.47 -12.03
N LEU A 334 10.68 -30.37 -12.67
CA LEU A 334 9.81 -29.53 -13.51
C LEU A 334 9.08 -30.33 -14.60
N GLU A 335 9.81 -31.12 -15.39
CA GLU A 335 9.25 -31.83 -16.54
C GLU A 335 8.25 -32.91 -16.11
N GLU A 336 8.57 -33.66 -15.05
CA GLU A 336 7.68 -34.65 -14.46
C GLU A 336 6.36 -34.01 -14.00
N ARG A 337 6.44 -32.91 -13.25
CA ARG A 337 5.24 -32.26 -12.70
C ARG A 337 4.41 -31.56 -13.78
N MET A 338 5.04 -30.89 -14.74
CA MET A 338 4.34 -30.19 -15.84
C MET A 338 3.46 -31.13 -16.66
N ALA A 339 3.89 -32.39 -16.86
CA ALA A 339 3.13 -33.41 -17.57
C ALA A 339 1.85 -33.86 -16.82
N GLU A 340 1.80 -33.68 -15.50
CA GLU A 340 0.66 -34.02 -14.64
C GLU A 340 -0.35 -32.86 -14.49
N LEU A 341 0.00 -31.63 -14.94
CA LEU A 341 -0.84 -30.45 -14.74
C LEU A 341 -2.01 -30.38 -15.73
N SER A 342 -3.21 -30.24 -15.19
CA SER A 342 -4.41 -29.80 -15.92
C SER A 342 -4.40 -28.29 -16.12
N ASP A 343 -5.02 -27.82 -17.20
CA ASP A 343 -5.23 -26.39 -17.43
C ASP A 343 -6.22 -25.83 -16.41
N SER A 344 -5.80 -24.77 -15.72
CA SER A 344 -6.58 -24.01 -14.76
C SER A 344 -5.89 -22.67 -14.49
N PRO A 345 -6.54 -21.52 -14.79
CA PRO A 345 -5.97 -20.21 -14.52
C PRO A 345 -5.88 -19.87 -13.02
N SER A 346 -6.59 -20.64 -12.18
CA SER A 346 -6.73 -20.42 -10.74
C SER A 346 -5.88 -21.38 -9.89
N THR A 347 -5.42 -22.49 -10.47
CA THR A 347 -4.56 -23.47 -9.77
C THR A 347 -3.12 -22.98 -9.78
N VAL A 348 -2.56 -22.75 -8.59
CA VAL A 348 -1.22 -22.19 -8.39
C VAL A 348 -0.22 -23.30 -8.05
N HIS A 349 0.97 -23.20 -8.63
CA HIS A 349 2.08 -24.13 -8.39
C HIS A 349 3.33 -23.39 -7.94
N ASP A 350 4.10 -23.99 -7.04
CA ASP A 350 5.35 -23.42 -6.55
C ASP A 350 6.50 -23.75 -7.52
N LEU A 351 6.91 -22.77 -8.33
CA LEU A 351 8.09 -22.88 -9.18
C LEU A 351 9.33 -22.47 -8.38
N SER A 352 10.30 -23.38 -8.27
CA SER A 352 11.58 -23.14 -7.61
C SER A 352 12.73 -23.39 -8.57
N VAL A 353 13.66 -22.43 -8.67
CA VAL A 353 14.91 -22.57 -9.42
C VAL A 353 16.06 -22.60 -8.44
N GLU A 354 16.59 -23.79 -8.20
CA GLU A 354 17.69 -24.02 -7.26
C GLU A 354 19.04 -23.81 -7.94
N LEU A 355 19.87 -22.95 -7.35
CA LEU A 355 21.24 -22.68 -7.78
C LEU A 355 22.21 -23.55 -6.97
N TRP A 356 23.03 -24.35 -7.63
CA TRP A 356 23.98 -25.27 -7.01
C TRP A 356 25.40 -24.92 -7.42
N ASP A 357 26.31 -24.82 -6.45
CA ASP A 357 27.74 -24.79 -6.74
C ASP A 357 28.16 -26.13 -7.33
N MET A 358 29.01 -26.15 -8.36
CA MET A 358 29.63 -27.35 -8.92
C MET A 358 31.13 -27.48 -8.60
N SER A 359 31.72 -26.47 -7.95
CA SER A 359 33.16 -26.40 -7.66
C SER A 359 33.58 -27.13 -6.37
N GLY A 360 32.66 -27.39 -5.43
CA GLY A 360 32.93 -28.11 -4.18
C GLY A 360 32.97 -29.66 -4.25
N LYS A 361 33.94 -30.26 -3.53
CA LYS A 361 34.11 -31.71 -3.29
C LYS A 361 33.34 -32.23 -2.05
N SER A 362 32.12 -31.75 -1.79
CA SER A 362 31.33 -32.24 -0.66
C SER A 362 30.57 -33.53 -1.01
N GLU A 363 30.38 -34.42 -0.03
CA GLU A 363 29.57 -35.63 -0.16
C GLU A 363 28.13 -35.30 -0.61
N GLU A 364 27.65 -36.04 -1.62
CA GLU A 364 26.44 -35.77 -2.41
C GLU A 364 25.15 -35.67 -1.58
N ASN A 365 25.10 -36.32 -0.41
CA ASN A 365 23.92 -36.42 0.46
C ASN A 365 23.73 -35.26 1.45
N THR A 366 24.65 -34.29 1.55
CA THR A 366 24.52 -33.14 2.47
C THR A 366 24.50 -31.78 1.78
N ARG A 367 24.62 -31.77 0.45
CA ARG A 367 24.70 -30.54 -0.34
C ARG A 367 23.33 -29.83 -0.34
N LYS A 368 23.33 -28.53 0.00
CA LYS A 368 22.17 -27.64 -0.11
C LYS A 368 22.37 -26.67 -1.29
N PRO A 369 21.30 -26.18 -1.92
CA PRO A 369 21.43 -25.13 -2.92
C PRO A 369 22.03 -23.86 -2.30
N LEU A 370 22.84 -23.14 -3.08
CA LEU A 370 23.39 -21.83 -2.74
C LEU A 370 22.26 -20.81 -2.52
N TYR A 371 21.26 -20.86 -3.39
CA TYR A 371 20.10 -19.99 -3.37
C TYR A 371 18.94 -20.67 -4.11
N ILE A 372 17.70 -20.31 -3.76
CA ILE A 372 16.49 -20.80 -4.42
C ILE A 372 15.69 -19.58 -4.82
N MET A 373 15.53 -19.38 -6.13
CA MET A 373 14.63 -18.36 -6.64
C MET A 373 13.21 -18.95 -6.67
N ASN A 374 12.25 -18.24 -6.10
CA ASN A 374 10.89 -18.74 -5.90
C ASN A 374 9.87 -17.89 -6.69
N TYR A 375 9.04 -18.58 -7.46
CA TYR A 375 7.98 -18.00 -8.29
C TYR A 375 6.71 -18.82 -8.15
N ILE A 376 5.62 -18.30 -8.69
CA ILE A 376 4.36 -19.01 -8.87
C ILE A 376 4.20 -19.31 -10.34
N LEU A 377 3.72 -20.50 -10.66
CA LEU A 377 3.33 -20.91 -11.99
C LEU A 377 1.85 -21.27 -12.03
N THR A 378 1.12 -20.75 -13.03
CA THR A 378 -0.20 -21.28 -13.42
C THR A 378 -0.12 -21.76 -14.86
N LYS A 379 -0.99 -22.70 -15.23
CA LYS A 379 -1.05 -23.27 -16.58
C LYS A 379 -2.48 -23.16 -17.08
N ASP A 380 -2.68 -22.58 -18.26
CA ASP A 380 -4.01 -22.46 -18.86
C ASP A 380 -3.89 -22.50 -20.39
N GLN A 381 -4.72 -23.31 -21.04
CA GLN A 381 -4.81 -23.42 -22.51
C GLN A 381 -3.46 -23.61 -23.24
N GLY A 382 -2.53 -24.39 -22.66
CA GLY A 382 -1.19 -24.62 -23.24
C GLY A 382 -0.20 -23.47 -23.05
N GLU A 383 -0.59 -22.42 -22.34
CA GLU A 383 0.27 -21.36 -21.86
C GLU A 383 0.58 -21.55 -20.37
N ILE A 384 1.67 -20.94 -19.92
CA ILE A 384 2.02 -20.82 -18.53
C ILE A 384 2.17 -19.35 -18.17
N ARG A 385 1.79 -18.99 -16.95
CA ARG A 385 2.13 -17.71 -16.35
C ARG A 385 3.15 -17.94 -15.27
N ILE A 386 4.27 -17.22 -15.30
CA ILE A 386 5.26 -17.19 -14.23
C ILE A 386 5.16 -15.83 -13.55
N LEU A 387 4.95 -15.86 -12.23
CA LEU A 387 4.68 -14.68 -11.42
C LEU A 387 5.65 -14.64 -10.22
N ASP A 388 6.24 -13.48 -9.94
CA ASP A 388 6.99 -13.28 -8.71
C ASP A 388 6.05 -13.41 -7.49
N LYS A 389 6.49 -14.12 -6.45
CA LYS A 389 5.68 -14.41 -5.26
C LYS A 389 5.12 -13.16 -4.59
N LYS A 390 5.79 -12.01 -4.67
CA LYS A 390 5.26 -10.77 -4.09
C LYS A 390 3.97 -10.29 -4.77
N TYR A 391 3.73 -10.71 -6.02
CA TYR A 391 2.52 -10.41 -6.77
C TYR A 391 1.45 -11.49 -6.67
N ALA A 392 1.59 -12.48 -5.77
CA ALA A 392 0.61 -13.56 -5.56
C ALA A 392 -0.83 -13.07 -5.34
N TYR A 393 -1.02 -11.86 -4.80
CA TYR A 393 -2.34 -11.24 -4.64
C TYR A 393 -3.09 -11.07 -5.98
N ARG A 394 -2.38 -10.94 -7.12
CA ARG A 394 -2.96 -10.91 -8.47
C ARG A 394 -3.65 -12.22 -8.83
N LEU A 395 -3.26 -13.33 -8.21
CA LEU A 395 -3.90 -14.64 -8.40
C LEU A 395 -5.13 -14.82 -7.51
N LYS A 396 -5.26 -14.07 -6.39
CA LYS A 396 -6.52 -14.03 -5.64
C LYS A 396 -7.66 -13.47 -6.49
N ALA A 397 -7.35 -12.60 -7.45
CA ALA A 397 -8.26 -12.09 -8.47
C ALA A 397 -8.75 -13.17 -9.45
N LEU A 398 -7.90 -14.18 -9.71
CA LEU A 398 -8.16 -15.31 -10.60
C LEU A 398 -8.85 -16.48 -9.90
N LYS A 399 -9.19 -16.36 -8.60
CA LYS A 399 -10.12 -17.32 -7.99
C LYS A 399 -11.37 -17.37 -8.85
N GLU A 400 -11.87 -18.58 -9.11
CA GLU A 400 -13.15 -18.77 -9.78
C GLU A 400 -14.16 -17.86 -9.10
N LEU A 401 -14.62 -16.85 -9.86
CA LEU A 401 -15.67 -15.97 -9.41
C LEU A 401 -16.89 -16.87 -9.12
N PRO A 402 -17.61 -16.66 -8.00
CA PRO A 402 -18.71 -17.54 -7.64
C PRO A 402 -19.63 -17.76 -8.84
N ASP A 403 -19.82 -19.02 -9.25
CA ASP A 403 -20.66 -19.30 -10.41
C ASP A 403 -22.08 -18.84 -10.13
N PHE A 404 -22.58 -17.95 -10.99
CA PHE A 404 -23.85 -17.26 -10.77
C PHE A 404 -24.99 -18.26 -10.58
N THR A 405 -25.07 -19.25 -11.48
CA THR A 405 -26.13 -20.27 -11.46
C THR A 405 -25.99 -21.15 -10.22
N ALA A 406 -24.80 -21.62 -9.89
CA ALA A 406 -24.56 -22.47 -8.72
C ALA A 406 -24.96 -21.78 -7.42
N VAL A 407 -24.56 -20.52 -7.23
CA VAL A 407 -24.88 -19.76 -6.02
C VAL A 407 -26.37 -19.52 -5.90
N LEU A 408 -27.02 -19.07 -6.99
CA LEU A 408 -28.44 -18.74 -6.95
C LEU A 408 -29.34 -19.98 -6.87
N SER A 409 -29.00 -21.09 -7.54
CA SER A 409 -29.75 -22.35 -7.43
C SER A 409 -29.67 -22.96 -6.02
N GLN A 410 -28.50 -22.91 -5.37
CA GLN A 410 -28.37 -23.35 -3.97
C GLN A 410 -29.19 -22.47 -3.01
N ALA A 411 -29.38 -21.20 -3.34
CA ALA A 411 -30.10 -20.25 -2.54
C ALA A 411 -31.63 -20.38 -2.64
N ASP A 412 -32.15 -21.03 -3.68
CA ASP A 412 -33.58 -21.34 -3.89
C ASP A 412 -33.84 -22.83 -4.18
N PRO A 413 -33.58 -23.73 -3.22
CA PRO A 413 -33.69 -25.18 -3.44
C PRO A 413 -35.13 -25.68 -3.69
N LYS A 414 -36.13 -24.80 -3.53
CA LYS A 414 -37.55 -25.11 -3.75
C LYS A 414 -38.10 -24.48 -5.04
N GLU A 415 -37.25 -23.82 -5.84
CA GLU A 415 -37.62 -23.12 -7.09
C GLU A 415 -38.76 -22.10 -6.90
N THR A 416 -38.83 -21.48 -5.73
CA THR A 416 -39.89 -20.52 -5.38
C THR A 416 -39.58 -19.09 -5.80
N LEU A 417 -38.34 -18.82 -6.20
CA LEU A 417 -37.78 -17.51 -6.52
C LEU A 417 -37.33 -17.43 -8.00
N GLY A 418 -37.79 -18.35 -8.86
CA GLY A 418 -37.38 -18.44 -10.26
C GLY A 418 -37.53 -17.13 -11.06
N SER A 419 -38.57 -16.34 -10.79
CA SER A 419 -38.76 -15.03 -11.43
C SER A 419 -37.72 -13.99 -10.99
N MET A 420 -37.19 -14.09 -9.76
CA MET A 420 -36.13 -13.20 -9.27
C MET A 420 -34.78 -13.61 -9.86
N ILE A 421 -34.51 -14.92 -9.93
CA ILE A 421 -33.32 -15.45 -10.58
C ILE A 421 -33.27 -14.97 -12.02
N GLU A 422 -34.37 -15.09 -12.77
CA GLU A 422 -34.43 -14.61 -14.16
C GLU A 422 -34.13 -13.11 -14.29
N ILE A 423 -34.62 -12.27 -13.36
CA ILE A 423 -34.32 -10.85 -13.36
C ILE A 423 -32.82 -10.63 -13.12
N LEU A 424 -32.23 -11.26 -12.10
CA LEU A 424 -30.81 -11.13 -11.79
C LEU A 424 -29.91 -11.68 -12.91
N SER A 425 -30.33 -12.77 -13.55
CA SER A 425 -29.63 -13.42 -14.65
C SER A 425 -29.48 -12.50 -15.86
N LYS A 426 -30.34 -11.47 -15.98
CA LYS A 426 -30.28 -10.47 -17.05
C LYS A 426 -29.89 -9.08 -16.55
N SER A 427 -29.47 -8.98 -15.29
CA SER A 427 -29.08 -7.73 -14.64
C SER A 427 -27.57 -7.54 -14.65
N PHE A 428 -27.15 -6.29 -14.48
CA PHE A 428 -25.78 -5.96 -14.08
C PHE A 428 -25.75 -5.77 -12.57
N ILE A 429 -24.82 -6.41 -11.86
CA ILE A 429 -24.77 -6.43 -10.40
C ILE A 429 -23.35 -6.09 -9.96
N ALA A 430 -23.17 -5.05 -9.16
CA ALA A 430 -21.88 -4.66 -8.59
C ALA A 430 -22.01 -4.37 -7.09
N LYS A 431 -20.95 -4.63 -6.32
CA LYS A 431 -20.90 -4.37 -4.87
C LYS A 431 -19.72 -3.48 -4.50
N ALA A 432 -19.96 -2.44 -3.69
CA ALA A 432 -18.88 -1.61 -3.17
C ALA A 432 -17.89 -2.45 -2.36
N GLY A 433 -16.60 -2.23 -2.58
CA GLY A 433 -15.51 -3.02 -1.98
C GLY A 433 -15.19 -4.35 -2.67
N SER A 434 -16.02 -4.83 -3.60
CA SER A 434 -15.71 -6.01 -4.43
C SER A 434 -15.05 -5.61 -5.74
N TYR A 435 -14.05 -6.34 -6.23
CA TYR A 435 -13.39 -6.01 -7.51
C TYR A 435 -14.12 -6.58 -8.74
N TYR A 436 -15.14 -7.40 -8.55
CA TYR A 436 -15.88 -8.07 -9.62
C TYR A 436 -17.34 -7.66 -9.66
N TYR A 437 -17.96 -7.89 -10.81
CA TYR A 437 -19.37 -7.67 -11.10
C TYR A 437 -19.94 -8.90 -11.82
N TYR A 438 -21.27 -8.98 -11.91
CA TYR A 438 -21.97 -9.92 -12.79
C TYR A 438 -22.76 -9.17 -13.84
N ASN A 439 -22.76 -9.67 -15.07
CA ASN A 439 -23.55 -9.15 -16.17
C ASN A 439 -24.03 -10.32 -17.03
N ASN A 440 -25.34 -10.48 -17.16
CA ASN A 440 -25.93 -11.61 -17.89
C ASN A 440 -25.38 -12.97 -17.41
N GLU A 441 -25.40 -13.22 -16.09
CA GLU A 441 -24.86 -14.42 -15.41
C GLU A 441 -23.33 -14.55 -15.43
N SER A 442 -22.65 -13.83 -16.33
CA SER A 442 -21.20 -13.87 -16.47
C SER A 442 -20.53 -12.95 -15.46
N ALA A 443 -19.50 -13.46 -14.79
CA ALA A 443 -18.70 -12.66 -13.88
C ALA A 443 -17.57 -11.93 -14.65
N GLY A 444 -17.25 -10.70 -14.24
CA GLY A 444 -16.15 -9.90 -14.76
C GLY A 444 -15.50 -9.06 -13.67
N SER A 445 -14.36 -8.44 -13.94
CA SER A 445 -13.60 -7.65 -12.94
C SER A 445 -13.29 -6.25 -13.44
N TYR A 446 -13.23 -5.29 -12.53
CA TYR A 446 -12.76 -3.93 -12.84
C TYR A 446 -11.26 -3.79 -12.62
N SER A 447 -10.59 -3.04 -13.50
CA SER A 447 -9.14 -2.82 -13.42
C SER A 447 -8.67 -1.41 -13.80
N VAL A 448 -7.48 -1.04 -13.28
CA VAL A 448 -6.70 0.13 -13.69
C VAL A 448 -5.26 -0.32 -13.96
N GLY A 449 -4.88 -0.40 -15.23
CA GLY A 449 -3.63 -1.08 -15.60
C GLY A 449 -3.69 -2.54 -15.14
N ASP A 450 -2.67 -2.97 -14.40
CA ASP A 450 -2.56 -4.34 -13.87
C ASP A 450 -3.24 -4.53 -12.50
N GLU A 451 -3.86 -3.50 -11.94
CA GLU A 451 -4.44 -3.53 -10.60
C GLU A 451 -5.96 -3.61 -10.62
N LEU A 452 -6.50 -4.41 -9.69
CA LEU A 452 -7.94 -4.47 -9.48
C LEU A 452 -8.47 -3.20 -8.83
N MET A 453 -9.68 -2.83 -9.24
CA MET A 453 -10.42 -1.72 -8.65
C MET A 453 -11.77 -2.20 -8.14
N SER A 454 -12.23 -1.67 -7.01
CA SER A 454 -13.58 -1.93 -6.52
C SER A 454 -14.49 -0.72 -6.78
N PRO A 455 -15.80 -0.93 -6.99
CA PRO A 455 -16.78 0.12 -6.79
C PRO A 455 -16.62 0.73 -5.39
N GLN A 456 -16.85 2.03 -5.31
CA GLN A 456 -16.68 2.84 -4.11
C GLN A 456 -18.02 3.31 -3.58
N LYS A 457 -18.01 3.98 -2.43
CA LYS A 457 -19.16 4.76 -1.96
C LYS A 457 -18.92 6.24 -2.24
N SER A 458 -19.93 6.93 -2.76
CA SER A 458 -19.95 8.38 -2.84
C SER A 458 -19.99 9.00 -1.44
N ILE A 459 -19.85 10.32 -1.37
CA ILE A 459 -20.00 11.10 -0.13
C ILE A 459 -21.38 10.87 0.51
N SER A 460 -22.43 10.73 -0.30
CA SER A 460 -23.80 10.46 0.13
C SER A 460 -24.07 8.99 0.46
N GLY A 461 -23.06 8.12 0.35
CA GLY A 461 -23.13 6.69 0.66
C GLY A 461 -23.65 5.82 -0.48
N ASN A 462 -23.89 6.38 -1.67
CA ASN A 462 -24.35 5.64 -2.85
C ASN A 462 -23.21 4.84 -3.48
N VAL A 463 -23.52 3.75 -4.17
CA VAL A 463 -22.52 2.93 -4.84
C VAL A 463 -22.13 3.61 -6.15
N ILE A 464 -20.82 3.82 -6.35
CA ILE A 464 -20.26 4.35 -7.59
C ILE A 464 -19.31 3.33 -8.20
N VAL A 465 -19.49 3.05 -9.50
CA VAL A 465 -18.75 2.03 -10.24
C VAL A 465 -17.84 2.68 -11.30
N PRO A 466 -16.79 1.97 -11.76
CA PRO A 466 -15.97 2.38 -12.91
C PRO A 466 -16.84 2.55 -14.16
N LEU A 467 -17.15 3.80 -14.48
CA LEU A 467 -18.28 4.13 -15.33
C LEU A 467 -18.13 3.67 -16.77
N ALA A 468 -16.94 3.84 -17.35
CA ALA A 468 -16.67 3.43 -18.73
C ALA A 468 -16.89 1.92 -18.89
N GLU A 469 -16.25 1.13 -18.05
CA GLU A 469 -16.31 -0.33 -18.09
C GLU A 469 -17.72 -0.84 -17.81
N THR A 470 -18.43 -0.28 -16.82
CA THR A 470 -19.83 -0.63 -16.57
C THR A 470 -20.73 -0.30 -17.77
N LEU A 471 -20.58 0.86 -18.41
CA LEU A 471 -21.41 1.24 -19.56
C LEU A 471 -21.08 0.42 -20.81
N GLU A 472 -19.81 0.07 -21.04
CA GLU A 472 -19.40 -0.85 -22.11
C GLU A 472 -20.08 -2.21 -21.94
N GLN A 473 -20.08 -2.76 -20.71
CA GLN A 473 -20.79 -4.00 -20.38
C GLN A 473 -22.30 -3.92 -20.60
N LEU A 474 -22.87 -2.71 -20.51
CA LEU A 474 -24.29 -2.46 -20.79
C LEU A 474 -24.58 -2.19 -22.27
N GLY A 475 -23.55 -2.10 -23.13
CA GLY A 475 -23.66 -1.90 -24.57
C GLY A 475 -23.42 -0.47 -25.05
N ALA A 476 -22.64 0.34 -24.34
CA ALA A 476 -22.23 1.65 -24.83
C ALA A 476 -21.27 1.56 -26.03
N GLU A 477 -21.40 2.52 -26.94
CA GLU A 477 -20.60 2.64 -28.18
C GLU A 477 -19.25 3.31 -27.93
N GLY A 478 -19.17 4.16 -26.90
CA GLY A 478 -17.93 4.82 -26.51
C GLY A 478 -18.08 5.68 -25.25
N ILE A 479 -17.06 5.62 -24.38
CA ILE A 479 -16.95 6.46 -23.21
C ILE A 479 -15.58 7.13 -23.22
N THR A 480 -15.56 8.47 -23.22
CA THR A 480 -14.30 9.24 -23.23
C THR A 480 -14.38 10.39 -22.24
N MET A 481 -13.23 10.85 -21.75
CA MET A 481 -13.13 12.06 -20.93
C MET A 481 -12.12 13.00 -21.58
N ASP A 482 -12.47 14.28 -21.72
CA ASP A 482 -11.55 15.30 -22.21
C ASP A 482 -10.68 15.92 -21.10
N SER A 483 -9.75 16.79 -21.49
CA SER A 483 -8.88 17.50 -20.55
C SER A 483 -9.62 18.49 -19.63
N ALA A 484 -10.82 18.92 -20.02
CA ALA A 484 -11.71 19.76 -19.23
C ALA A 484 -12.64 18.95 -18.29
N ARG A 485 -12.42 17.62 -18.23
CA ARG A 485 -13.17 16.66 -17.41
C ARG A 485 -14.65 16.56 -17.80
N TYR A 486 -14.98 16.82 -19.05
CA TYR A 486 -16.26 16.39 -19.62
C TYR A 486 -16.14 14.92 -20.02
N VAL A 487 -17.10 14.13 -19.53
CA VAL A 487 -17.27 12.72 -19.82
C VAL A 487 -18.37 12.59 -20.86
N TYR A 488 -18.03 12.02 -22.02
CA TYR A 488 -18.92 11.74 -23.13
C TYR A 488 -19.27 10.26 -23.10
N MET A 489 -20.57 9.96 -23.03
CA MET A 489 -21.11 8.60 -22.93
C MET A 489 -22.08 8.40 -24.08
N ASP A 490 -21.66 7.65 -25.09
CA ASP A 490 -22.44 7.36 -26.30
C ASP A 490 -23.08 5.97 -26.18
N MET A 491 -24.40 5.90 -26.23
CA MET A 491 -25.14 4.64 -26.13
C MET A 491 -26.47 4.74 -26.89
N ASN A 492 -26.80 3.73 -27.68
CA ASN A 492 -27.98 3.70 -28.55
C ASN A 492 -28.05 4.93 -29.47
N HIS A 493 -26.91 5.36 -30.01
CA HIS A 493 -26.73 6.57 -30.82
C HIS A 493 -27.15 7.88 -30.14
N VAL A 494 -27.29 7.88 -28.81
CA VAL A 494 -27.58 9.08 -28.01
C VAL A 494 -26.37 9.42 -27.17
N ARG A 495 -25.90 10.67 -27.30
CA ARG A 495 -24.81 11.21 -26.49
C ARG A 495 -25.34 11.78 -25.18
N THR A 496 -24.74 11.32 -24.08
CA THR A 496 -24.88 11.93 -22.76
C THR A 496 -23.56 12.56 -22.35
N ILE A 497 -23.59 13.80 -21.86
CA ILE A 497 -22.40 14.56 -21.47
C ILE A 497 -22.56 14.98 -20.01
N GLY A 498 -21.59 14.63 -19.17
CA GLY A 498 -21.52 15.10 -17.79
C GLY A 498 -20.14 15.66 -17.49
N GLN A 499 -20.04 16.64 -16.61
CA GLN A 499 -18.74 17.08 -16.12
C GLN A 499 -18.44 16.37 -14.80
N VAL A 500 -17.19 15.95 -14.59
CA VAL A 500 -16.76 15.44 -13.27
C VAL A 500 -17.07 16.48 -12.20
N TYR A 501 -17.66 16.03 -11.09
CA TYR A 501 -18.18 16.80 -9.96
C TYR A 501 -19.38 17.71 -10.30
N GLY A 502 -19.92 17.62 -11.51
CA GLY A 502 -21.13 18.30 -11.93
C GLY A 502 -22.38 17.52 -11.52
N ASN A 503 -23.39 18.23 -10.99
CA ASN A 503 -24.68 17.66 -10.60
C ASN A 503 -25.69 17.58 -11.75
N TYR A 504 -25.23 17.74 -12.99
CA TYR A 504 -26.07 17.70 -14.18
C TYR A 504 -25.40 16.86 -15.26
N VAL A 505 -26.19 16.01 -15.88
CA VAL A 505 -25.83 15.32 -17.12
C VAL A 505 -26.80 15.77 -18.21
N ARG A 506 -26.25 16.12 -19.37
CA ARG A 506 -27.02 16.50 -20.54
C ARG A 506 -27.19 15.28 -21.43
N LYS A 507 -28.41 14.76 -21.56
CA LYS A 507 -28.75 13.69 -22.51
C LYS A 507 -29.45 14.32 -23.70
N ASP A 508 -28.78 14.33 -24.85
CA ASP A 508 -29.25 15.03 -26.05
C ASP A 508 -29.54 16.53 -25.77
N ILE A 509 -30.81 16.96 -25.82
CA ILE A 509 -31.23 18.35 -25.51
C ILE A 509 -31.68 18.55 -24.06
N HIS A 510 -31.76 17.49 -23.25
CA HIS A 510 -32.33 17.54 -21.91
C HIS A 510 -31.23 17.56 -20.84
N ASN A 511 -31.34 18.48 -19.88
CA ASN A 511 -30.49 18.48 -18.69
C ASN A 511 -31.18 17.71 -17.57
N VAL A 512 -30.53 16.66 -17.10
CA VAL A 512 -30.99 15.81 -15.99
C VAL A 512 -30.14 16.14 -14.78
N LYS A 513 -30.79 16.50 -13.67
CA LYS A 513 -30.10 16.68 -12.38
C LYS A 513 -29.85 15.31 -11.77
N VAL A 514 -28.63 15.09 -11.29
CA VAL A 514 -28.24 13.90 -10.55
C VAL A 514 -27.85 14.28 -9.12
N SER A 515 -28.19 13.43 -8.17
CA SER A 515 -27.87 13.57 -6.75
C SER A 515 -26.44 13.11 -6.44
N VAL A 516 -25.94 12.14 -7.20
CA VAL A 516 -24.56 11.63 -7.12
C VAL A 516 -23.81 12.07 -8.37
N PRO A 517 -22.92 13.06 -8.29
CA PRO A 517 -22.19 13.54 -9.45
C PRO A 517 -21.16 12.50 -9.92
N LEU A 518 -20.73 12.65 -11.19
CA LEU A 518 -19.55 11.97 -11.69
C LEU A 518 -18.36 12.29 -10.78
N SER A 519 -17.50 11.31 -10.50
CA SER A 519 -16.29 11.53 -9.71
C SER A 519 -15.09 10.86 -10.39
N LEU A 520 -13.89 11.16 -9.89
CA LEU A 520 -12.66 10.50 -10.32
C LEU A 520 -12.09 9.69 -9.16
N TYR A 521 -11.68 8.46 -9.46
CA TYR A 521 -10.97 7.60 -8.53
C TYR A 521 -9.86 6.88 -9.30
N ARG A 522 -8.60 7.00 -8.83
CA ARG A 522 -7.42 6.41 -9.48
C ARG A 522 -7.33 6.72 -11.00
N GLY A 523 -7.72 7.93 -11.40
CA GLY A 523 -7.72 8.35 -12.81
C GLY A 523 -8.87 7.79 -13.66
N LYS A 524 -9.76 6.97 -13.11
CA LYS A 524 -10.96 6.46 -13.77
C LYS A 524 -12.19 7.29 -13.40
N THR A 525 -13.10 7.44 -14.35
CA THR A 525 -14.42 8.04 -14.12
C THR A 525 -15.30 7.08 -13.34
N MET A 526 -15.94 7.59 -12.29
CA MET A 526 -16.85 6.84 -11.43
C MET A 526 -18.25 7.43 -11.54
N GLY A 527 -19.28 6.58 -11.59
CA GLY A 527 -20.67 7.01 -11.68
C GLY A 527 -21.61 6.10 -10.89
N GLY A 528 -22.67 6.69 -10.33
CA GLY A 528 -23.70 5.97 -9.60
C GLY A 528 -24.89 5.53 -10.47
N GLY A 529 -25.84 4.84 -9.85
CA GLY A 529 -27.01 4.27 -10.54
C GLY A 529 -27.83 5.29 -11.34
N GLU A 530 -27.98 6.53 -10.87
CA GLU A 530 -28.74 7.57 -11.58
C GLU A 530 -28.12 7.95 -12.93
N ILE A 531 -26.79 8.05 -13.00
CA ILE A 531 -26.08 8.38 -14.24
C ILE A 531 -26.22 7.20 -15.21
N ILE A 532 -25.97 5.98 -14.73
CA ILE A 532 -26.08 4.76 -15.54
C ILE A 532 -27.50 4.59 -16.08
N SER A 533 -28.51 4.82 -15.24
CA SER A 533 -29.92 4.80 -15.62
C SER A 533 -30.25 5.88 -16.65
N THR A 534 -29.71 7.09 -16.47
CA THR A 534 -29.87 8.18 -17.45
C THR A 534 -29.29 7.80 -18.80
N VAL A 535 -28.08 7.23 -18.86
CA VAL A 535 -27.43 6.84 -20.12
C VAL A 535 -28.15 5.65 -20.76
N SER A 536 -28.27 4.54 -20.03
CA SER A 536 -28.79 3.26 -20.54
C SER A 536 -30.32 3.19 -20.71
N GLY A 537 -31.06 4.05 -20.00
CA GLY A 537 -32.52 3.99 -19.90
C GLY A 537 -33.03 2.81 -19.05
N ARG A 538 -32.15 2.08 -18.35
CA ARG A 538 -32.51 0.98 -17.46
C ARG A 538 -32.83 1.49 -16.05
N ASN A 539 -33.72 0.81 -15.33
CA ASN A 539 -33.95 1.12 -13.92
C ASN A 539 -32.84 0.49 -13.07
N PHE A 540 -32.65 1.00 -11.86
CA PHE A 540 -31.68 0.45 -10.92
C PHE A 540 -32.26 0.29 -9.52
N ILE A 541 -31.64 -0.58 -8.74
CA ILE A 541 -31.87 -0.77 -7.31
C ILE A 541 -30.53 -0.58 -6.62
N GLU A 542 -30.52 0.13 -5.48
CA GLU A 542 -29.33 0.33 -4.67
C GLU A 542 -29.68 0.18 -3.18
N ASP A 543 -29.01 -0.75 -2.51
CA ASP A 543 -29.08 -0.97 -1.05
C ASP A 543 -27.96 -1.94 -0.63
N ARG A 544 -27.59 -1.98 0.66
CA ARG A 544 -26.56 -2.88 1.23
C ARG A 544 -25.27 -2.95 0.41
N ASP A 545 -24.81 -1.79 -0.06
CA ASP A 545 -23.58 -1.64 -0.83
C ASP A 545 -23.64 -2.28 -2.23
N LEU A 546 -24.82 -2.73 -2.67
CA LEU A 546 -25.07 -3.28 -4.00
C LEU A 546 -25.73 -2.24 -4.91
N LEU A 547 -25.31 -2.26 -6.17
CA LEU A 547 -25.96 -1.61 -7.29
C LEU A 547 -26.41 -2.68 -8.29
N ILE A 548 -27.71 -2.75 -8.55
CA ILE A 548 -28.30 -3.65 -9.54
C ILE A 548 -28.92 -2.80 -10.66
N ILE A 549 -28.39 -2.89 -11.87
CA ILE A 549 -29.01 -2.32 -13.07
C ILE A 549 -29.91 -3.40 -13.68
N LEU A 550 -31.22 -3.13 -13.68
CA LEU A 550 -32.24 -4.07 -14.12
C LEU A 550 -32.23 -4.24 -15.64
N PRO A 551 -32.83 -5.33 -16.15
CA PRO A 551 -33.00 -5.52 -17.60
C PRO A 551 -33.78 -4.37 -18.22
N GLN A 552 -33.62 -4.19 -19.54
CA GLN A 552 -34.34 -3.15 -20.28
C GLN A 552 -35.86 -3.26 -20.04
N ASN A 553 -36.52 -2.12 -19.77
CA ASN A 553 -37.96 -2.03 -19.51
C ASN A 553 -38.47 -2.82 -18.27
N CYS A 554 -37.58 -3.34 -17.42
CA CYS A 554 -37.95 -4.01 -16.18
C CYS A 554 -38.22 -2.98 -15.07
N LYS A 555 -39.35 -3.13 -14.37
CA LYS A 555 -39.72 -2.38 -13.16
C LYS A 555 -40.19 -3.37 -12.11
N VAL A 556 -39.76 -3.18 -10.87
CA VAL A 556 -40.09 -4.07 -9.75
C VAL A 556 -40.71 -3.29 -8.60
N SER A 557 -41.48 -3.95 -7.74
CA SER A 557 -42.00 -3.34 -6.51
C SER A 557 -40.87 -3.17 -5.47
N LYS A 558 -41.14 -2.42 -4.40
CA LYS A 558 -40.16 -2.25 -3.31
C LYS A 558 -39.86 -3.57 -2.61
N GLU A 559 -40.88 -4.42 -2.45
CA GLU A 559 -40.75 -5.74 -1.83
C GLU A 559 -39.87 -6.66 -2.69
N THR A 560 -40.11 -6.69 -4.01
CA THR A 560 -39.27 -7.45 -4.94
C THR A 560 -37.85 -6.89 -4.99
N ALA A 561 -37.67 -5.56 -4.94
CA ALA A 561 -36.35 -4.95 -4.92
C ALA A 561 -35.52 -5.36 -3.68
N ALA A 562 -36.14 -5.38 -2.50
CA ALA A 562 -35.49 -5.83 -1.28
C ALA A 562 -35.06 -7.31 -1.36
N GLN A 563 -35.91 -8.16 -1.95
CA GLN A 563 -35.61 -9.58 -2.17
C GLN A 563 -34.47 -9.77 -3.18
N LEU A 564 -34.46 -9.01 -4.28
CA LEU A 564 -33.38 -9.01 -5.27
C LEU A 564 -32.03 -8.63 -4.64
N ILE A 565 -32.01 -7.63 -3.76
CA ILE A 565 -30.79 -7.23 -3.02
C ILE A 565 -30.32 -8.36 -2.10
N GLU A 566 -31.22 -8.98 -1.32
CA GLU A 566 -30.84 -10.08 -0.42
C GLU A 566 -30.25 -11.27 -1.18
N PHE A 567 -30.79 -11.56 -2.36
CA PHE A 567 -30.36 -12.68 -3.18
C PHE A 567 -29.05 -12.37 -3.93
N ALA A 568 -28.94 -11.19 -4.52
CA ALA A 568 -27.71 -10.71 -5.17
C ALA A 568 -26.54 -10.63 -4.18
N ASP A 569 -26.79 -10.29 -2.91
CA ASP A 569 -25.75 -10.25 -1.86
C ASP A 569 -25.09 -11.62 -1.63
N ARG A 570 -25.77 -12.74 -1.95
CA ARG A 570 -25.19 -14.08 -1.86
C ARG A 570 -24.08 -14.31 -2.88
N LEU A 571 -24.12 -13.64 -4.03
CA LEU A 571 -23.06 -13.69 -5.05
C LEU A 571 -21.73 -13.10 -4.57
N TYR A 572 -21.74 -12.39 -3.44
CA TYR A 572 -20.59 -11.72 -2.84
C TYR A 572 -20.27 -12.22 -1.43
N LYS A 573 -20.88 -13.33 -1.00
CA LYS A 573 -20.57 -13.99 0.26
C LYS A 573 -19.66 -15.17 -0.04
N ASN A 574 -18.36 -14.97 0.19
CA ASN A 574 -17.38 -16.06 0.21
C ASN A 574 -17.38 -16.76 1.56
#